data_AF-A0A085P2D1-F1
#
_entry.id   AF-A0A085P2D1-F1
#
_cell.length_a   1.000
_cell.length_b   1.000
_cell.length_c   1.000
_cell.angle_alpha   90.00
_cell.angle_beta   90.00
_cell.angle_gamma   90.00
#
_symmetry.space_group_name_H-M   'P 1'
#
loop_
_entity.id
_entity.type
_entity.pdbx_description
1 polymer ?
#
loop_
_entity_poly.entity_id
_entity_poly.type
_entity_poly.pdbx_seq_one_letter_code
_entity_poly.pdbx_strand_id
1 'polypeptide(L)' 'MKMFKGLTNEPETAFHHIAVLLEAGLIISASGDEECDELSDDIFLLAQQYARSACDAFKEQRT' A
#
# COMPACT_ATOMS: atom_id res chain seq x y z
N MET A 1 -8.27 13.53 -3.69
CA MET A 1 -7.49 12.40 -3.14
C MET A 1 -8.08 11.10 -3.66
N LYS A 2 -7.26 10.17 -4.17
CA LYS A 2 -7.74 8.80 -4.46
C LYS A 2 -8.15 8.19 -3.11
N MET A 3 -9.45 8.03 -2.88
CA MET A 3 -9.92 7.30 -1.71
C MET A 3 -9.78 5.81 -1.98
N PHE A 4 -8.93 5.14 -1.21
CA PHE A 4 -8.84 3.69 -1.21
C PHE A 4 -10.11 3.13 -0.56
N LYS A 5 -11.07 2.71 -1.40
CA LYS A 5 -12.39 2.30 -0.94
C LYS A 5 -12.26 1.07 -0.05
N GLY A 6 -12.64 1.21 1.23
CA GLY A 6 -12.56 0.13 2.23
C GLY A 6 -11.27 0.11 3.05
N LEU A 7 -10.30 0.98 2.76
CA LEU A 7 -9.08 1.14 3.55
C LEU A 7 -9.17 2.43 4.37
N THR A 8 -8.79 2.34 5.64
CA THR A 8 -8.77 3.48 6.57
C THR A 8 -7.45 4.24 6.48
N ASN A 9 -7.47 5.55 6.73
CA ASN A 9 -6.24 6.35 6.88
C ASN A 9 -5.82 6.53 8.35
N GLU A 10 -6.48 5.82 9.29
CA GLU A 10 -6.02 5.77 10.68
C GLU A 10 -4.57 5.24 10.73
N PRO A 11 -3.62 5.96 11.35
CA PRO A 11 -2.19 5.70 11.18
C PRO A 11 -1.77 4.26 11.48
N GLU A 12 -2.20 3.72 12.62
CA GLU A 12 -1.84 2.35 13.04
C GLU A 12 -2.33 1.30 12.03
N THR A 13 -3.59 1.39 11.65
CA THR A 13 -4.21 0.46 10.69
C THR A 13 -3.65 0.64 9.29
N ALA A 14 -3.39 1.88 8.85
CA ALA A 14 -2.81 2.16 7.54
C ALA A 14 -1.38 1.61 7.44
N PHE A 15 -0.53 1.80 8.46
CA PHE A 15 0.81 1.22 8.47
C PHE A 15 0.78 -0.31 8.45
N HIS A 16 -0.14 -0.92 9.19
CA HIS A 16 -0.32 -2.37 9.15
C HIS A 16 -0.70 -2.86 7.75
N HIS A 17 -1.69 -2.24 7.10
CA HIS A 17 -2.08 -2.60 5.73
C HIS A 17 -0.95 -2.41 4.71
N ILE A 18 -0.17 -1.33 4.83
CA ILE A 18 1.00 -1.09 3.97
C ILE A 18 2.02 -2.22 4.16
N ALA A 19 2.31 -2.63 5.40
CA ALA A 19 3.21 -3.75 5.66
C ALA A 19 2.72 -5.06 5.02
N VAL A 20 1.43 -5.36 5.15
CA VAL A 20 0.82 -6.55 4.53
C VAL A 20 0.93 -6.52 3.00
N LEU A 21 0.71 -5.36 2.36
CA LEU A 21 0.89 -5.22 0.92
C LEU A 21 2.34 -5.46 0.49
N LEU A 22 3.31 -4.92 1.23
CA LEU A 22 4.73 -5.13 0.95
C LEU A 22 5.12 -6.61 1.10
N GLU A 23 4.67 -7.27 2.15
CA GLU A 23 4.91 -8.71 2.35
C GLU A 23 4.28 -9.56 1.24
N ALA A 24 3.04 -9.25 0.84
CA ALA A 24 2.36 -9.93 -0.25
C ALA A 24 3.11 -9.76 -1.58
N GLY A 25 3.53 -8.53 -1.91
CA GLY A 25 4.31 -8.24 -3.11
C GLY A 25 5.62 -9.03 -3.14
N LEU A 26 6.33 -9.12 -2.01
CA LEU A 26 7.57 -9.90 -1.89
C LEU A 26 7.36 -11.40 -2.06
N ILE A 27 6.28 -11.97 -1.50
CA ILE A 27 5.95 -13.39 -1.66
C ILE A 27 5.64 -13.70 -3.13
N ILE A 28 4.87 -12.83 -3.79
CA ILE A 28 4.50 -12.99 -5.18
C ILE A 28 5.75 -12.89 -6.08
N SER A 29 6.59 -11.87 -5.91
CA SER A 29 7.82 -11.73 -6.70
C SER A 29 8.77 -12.92 -6.53
N ALA A 30 8.77 -13.56 -5.35
CA ALA A 30 9.59 -14.75 -5.11
C ALA A 30 9.10 -16.01 -5.86
N SER A 31 7.91 -15.99 -6.46
CA SER A 31 7.31 -17.11 -7.19
C SER A 31 7.93 -17.30 -8.59
N GLY A 32 8.58 -16.27 -9.13
CA GLY A 32 9.59 -16.39 -10.19
C GLY A 32 9.09 -16.52 -11.64
N ASP A 33 7.85 -16.13 -11.93
CA ASP A 33 7.37 -15.95 -13.30
C ASP A 33 7.06 -14.47 -13.62
N GLU A 34 7.03 -14.13 -14.92
CA GLU A 34 6.86 -12.74 -15.40
C GLU A 34 5.51 -12.14 -14.98
N GLU A 35 4.45 -12.96 -14.90
CA GLU A 35 3.14 -12.51 -14.42
C GLU A 35 3.17 -12.14 -12.92
N CYS A 36 3.91 -12.90 -12.11
CA CYS A 36 4.14 -12.60 -10.70
C CYS A 36 4.97 -11.33 -10.52
N ASP A 37 5.98 -11.09 -11.36
CA ASP A 37 6.77 -9.87 -11.31
C ASP A 37 5.90 -8.64 -11.58
N GLU A 38 5.11 -8.65 -12.66
CA GLU A 38 4.17 -7.56 -12.99
C GLU A 38 3.15 -7.31 -11.87
N LEU A 39 2.58 -8.39 -11.31
CA LEU A 39 1.63 -8.29 -10.20
C LEU A 39 2.28 -7.73 -8.93
N SER A 40 3.53 -8.11 -8.64
CA SER A 40 4.26 -7.60 -7.48
C SER A 40 4.54 -6.10 -7.60
N ASP A 41 4.91 -5.63 -8.79
CA ASP A 41 5.13 -4.21 -9.09
C ASP A 41 3.86 -3.38 -8.89
N ASP A 42 2.71 -3.89 -9.34
CA ASP A 42 1.41 -3.25 -9.12
C ASP A 42 1.06 -3.16 -7.62
N ILE A 43 1.36 -4.19 -6.84
CA ILE A 43 1.16 -4.21 -5.39
C ILE A 43 2.07 -3.18 -4.70
N PHE A 44 3.34 -3.09 -5.09
CA PHE A 44 4.27 -2.10 -4.56
C PHE A 44 3.83 -0.67 -4.90
N LEU A 45 3.33 -0.45 -6.12
CA LEU A 45 2.78 0.83 -6.54
C LEU A 45 1.55 1.22 -5.70
N LEU A 46 0.65 0.27 -5.43
CA LEU A 46 -0.51 0.48 -4.56
C LEU A 46 -0.09 0.82 -3.12
N ALA A 47 0.87 0.09 -2.55
CA ALA A 47 1.40 0.36 -1.22
C ALA A 47 2.00 1.78 -1.13
N GLN A 48 2.74 2.21 -2.17
CA GLN A 48 3.29 3.56 -2.23
C GLN A 48 2.19 4.64 -2.30
N GLN A 49 1.18 4.46 -3.16
CA GLN A 49 0.07 5.42 -3.27
C GLN A 49 -0.72 5.52 -1.97
N TYR A 50 -0.90 4.40 -1.26
CA TYR A 50 -1.60 4.37 0.01
C TYR A 50 -0.80 5.05 1.13
N ALA A 51 0.52 4.80 1.21
CA ALA A 51 1.39 5.49 2.15
C ALA A 51 1.36 7.02 1.99
N ARG A 52 1.32 7.51 0.74
CA ARG A 52 1.16 8.94 0.46
C ARG A 52 -0.19 9.45 0.97
N SER A 53 -1.29 8.74 0.67
CA SER A 53 -2.64 9.11 1.12
C SER A 53 -2.76 9.14 2.64
N ALA A 54 -2.18 8.17 3.35
CA ALA A 54 -2.19 8.13 4.81
C ALA A 54 -1.37 9.30 5.40
N CYS A 55 -0.23 9.62 4.80
CA CYS A 55 0.61 10.76 5.20
C CYS A 55 -0.12 12.10 5.03
N ASP A 56 -0.81 12.29 3.90
CA ASP A 56 -1.56 13.51 3.61
C ASP A 56 -2.74 13.67 4.57
N ALA A 57 -3.50 12.61 4.82
CA ALA A 57 -4.60 12.61 5.81
C ALA A 57 -4.11 12.96 7.23
N PHE A 58 -2.96 12.42 7.64
CA PHE A 58 -2.35 12.76 8.94
C PHE A 58 -1.94 14.24 9.03
N LYS A 59 -1.42 14.82 7.94
CA LYS A 59 -1.06 16.24 7.89
C LYS A 59 -2.31 17.14 7.97
N GLU A 60 -3.36 16.79 7.22
CA GLU A 60 -4.62 17.55 7.18
C GLU A 60 -5.29 17.63 8.57
N GLN A 61 -5.27 16.56 9.36
CA GLN A 61 -5.81 16.55 10.73
C GLN A 61 -5.07 17.49 11.71
N ARG A 62 -3.87 17.95 11.36
CA ARG A 62 -3.00 18.79 12.22
C ARG A 62 -3.00 20.26 11.83
N THR A 63 -3.75 20.63 10.80
CA THR A 63 -3.95 22.00 10.28
C THR A 63 -5.31 22.54 10.69
#